data_AF-A0A6B3C7I5-F1
#
_entry.id   AF-A0A6B3C7I5-F1
#
_cell.length_a   1.000
_cell.length_b   1.000
_cell.length_c   1.000
_cell.angle_alpha   90.00
_cell.angle_beta   90.00
_cell.angle_gamma   90.00
#
_symmetry.space_group_name_H-M   'P 1'
#
loop_
_entity.id
_entity.type
_entity.pdbx_description
1 polymer ?
#
loop_
_entity_poly.entity_id
_entity_poly.type
_entity_poly.pdbx_seq_one_letter_code
_entity_poly.pdbx_strand_id
1 'polypeptide(L)' 'SDDLTNSRDIRHVGMYVGGGYMINAPFTGAVIRFDKIDTPDYFGATRVTKDGAEALPERTPAAPAAGNSP' A
#
# COMPACT_ATOMS: atom_id res chain seq x y z
N SER A 1 2.99 0.45 18.59
CA SER A 1 1.88 -0.26 19.26
C SER A 1 1.33 -1.25 18.25
N ASP A 2 1.05 -2.48 18.67
CA ASP A 2 0.52 -3.57 17.83
C ASP A 2 -0.93 -3.89 18.19
N ASP A 3 -1.65 -2.89 18.71
CA ASP A 3 -3.06 -3.02 19.05
C ASP A 3 -3.92 -3.14 17.78
N LEU A 4 -4.33 -4.37 17.49
CA LEU A 4 -5.18 -4.71 16.35
C LEU A 4 -6.61 -4.17 16.45
N THR A 5 -6.99 -3.54 17.56
CA THR A 5 -8.29 -2.87 17.72
C THR A 5 -8.23 -1.38 17.44
N ASN A 6 -7.03 -0.80 17.37
CA ASN A 6 -6.81 0.60 17.10
C ASN A 6 -6.32 0.84 15.67
N SER A 7 -7.25 1.20 14.76
CA SER A 7 -6.90 1.48 13.35
C SER A 7 -5.87 2.60 13.14
N ARG A 8 -5.66 3.48 14.14
CA ARG A 8 -4.61 4.52 14.07
C ARG A 8 -3.20 3.97 14.19
N ASP A 9 -3.03 2.73 14.66
CA ASP A 9 -1.74 2.09 14.83
C ASP A 9 -1.27 1.32 13.56
N ILE A 10 -2.04 1.38 12.46
CA ILE A 10 -1.65 0.83 11.16
C ILE A 10 -0.45 1.61 10.60
N ARG A 11 0.60 0.88 10.19
CA ARG A 11 1.90 1.42 9.77
C ARG A 11 2.41 0.90 8.43
N HIS A 12 1.76 -0.13 7.88
CA HIS A 12 2.18 -0.78 6.65
C HIS A 12 0.95 -1.26 5.87
N VAL A 13 1.08 -1.31 4.55
CA VAL A 13 0.08 -1.87 3.64
C VAL A 13 0.77 -2.70 2.58
N GLY A 14 0.17 -3.83 2.23
CA GLY A 14 0.55 -4.67 1.09
C GLY A 14 -0.67 -4.99 0.22
N MET A 15 -0.43 -5.43 -1.01
CA MET A 15 -1.52 -5.83 -1.92
C MET A 15 -1.60 -7.35 -2.01
N TYR A 16 -2.77 -7.93 -1.70
CA TYR A 16 -2.99 -9.35 -1.83
C TYR A 16 -3.01 -9.79 -3.29
N VAL A 17 -2.27 -10.86 -3.62
CA VAL A 17 -2.09 -11.36 -4.99
C VAL A 17 -2.50 -12.82 -5.19
N GLY A 18 -3.08 -13.46 -4.17
CA GLY A 18 -3.48 -14.87 -4.22
C GLY A 18 -2.52 -15.82 -3.49
N GLY A 19 -2.92 -17.08 -3.30
CA GLY A 19 -2.06 -18.13 -2.71
C GLY A 19 -1.61 -17.88 -1.26
N GLY A 20 -2.24 -16.93 -0.56
CA GLY A 20 -1.83 -16.51 0.79
C GLY A 20 -0.63 -15.54 0.81
N TYR A 21 -0.34 -14.87 -0.32
CA TYR A 21 0.75 -13.91 -0.43
C TYR A 21 0.27 -12.48 -0.68
N MET A 22 1.09 -11.53 -0.23
CA MET A 22 1.01 -10.12 -0.56
C MET A 22 2.28 -9.65 -1.25
N ILE A 23 2.18 -8.66 -2.13
CA ILE A 23 3.31 -7.89 -2.65
C ILE A 23 3.45 -6.59 -1.85
N ASN A 24 4.65 -6.32 -1.33
CA ASN A 24 4.90 -5.16 -0.47
C ASN A 24 6.39 -4.76 -0.40
N ALA A 25 6.63 -3.63 0.28
CA ALA A 25 7.94 -3.19 0.76
C ALA A 25 7.81 -2.86 2.27
N PRO A 26 8.14 -3.79 3.17
CA PRO A 26 7.67 -3.75 4.56
C PRO A 26 8.30 -2.68 5.46
N PHE A 27 9.43 -2.14 5.05
CA PHE A 27 10.13 -1.09 5.77
C PHE A 27 11.03 -0.31 4.81
N THR A 28 11.47 0.87 5.22
CA THR A 28 12.35 1.73 4.43
C THR A 28 13.62 1.01 4.00
N GLY A 29 13.94 1.09 2.71
CA GLY A 29 15.10 0.41 2.12
C GLY A 29 14.86 -1.05 1.74
N ALA A 30 13.72 -1.65 2.10
CA ALA A 30 13.34 -2.96 1.58
C ALA A 30 13.01 -2.87 0.08
N VAL A 31 13.48 -3.84 -0.69
CA VAL A 31 13.02 -4.07 -2.06
C VAL A 31 11.64 -4.72 -2.06
N ILE A 32 10.90 -4.54 -3.16
CA ILE A 32 9.59 -5.16 -3.37
C ILE A 32 9.73 -6.68 -3.39
N ARG A 33 8.87 -7.38 -2.65
CA ARG A 33 8.90 -8.84 -2.55
C ARG A 33 7.50 -9.43 -2.30
N PHE A 34 7.43 -10.75 -2.36
CA PHE A 34 6.24 -11.52 -1.98
C PHE A 34 6.41 -12.11 -0.58
N ASP A 35 5.60 -11.65 0.36
CA ASP A 35 5.56 -12.16 1.73
C ASP A 35 4.21 -12.84 2.01
N LYS A 36 4.15 -13.73 3.01
CA LYS A 36 2.88 -14.32 3.47
C LYS A 36 2.00 -13.25 4.11
N ILE A 37 0.68 -13.34 3.89
CA ILE A 37 -0.28 -12.40 4.49
C ILE A 37 -0.63 -12.72 5.96
N ASP A 38 -0.41 -13.98 6.37
CA ASP A 38 -0.68 -14.44 7.74
C ASP A 38 0.45 -14.02 8.68
N THR A 39 0.42 -12.74 9.07
CA THR A 39 1.36 -12.14 10.03
C THR A 39 0.62 -11.69 11.28
N PRO A 40 1.27 -11.70 12.47
CA PRO A 40 0.64 -11.27 13.72
C PRO A 40 0.13 -9.81 13.71
N ASP A 41 0.67 -8.97 12.83
CA ASP A 41 0.29 -7.56 12.67
C ASP A 41 -0.78 -7.32 11.59
N TYR A 42 -1.42 -8.39 11.09
CA TYR A 42 -2.52 -8.29 10.14
C TYR A 42 -3.76 -7.66 10.79
N PHE A 43 -4.09 -6.44 10.38
CA PHE A 43 -5.25 -5.70 10.86
C PHE A 43 -6.53 -6.00 10.07
N GLY A 44 -6.41 -6.21 8.76
CA GLY A 44 -7.54 -6.43 7.86
C GLY A 44 -7.19 -6.17 6.40
N ALA A 45 -8.18 -6.37 5.51
CA ALA A 45 -8.04 -6.11 4.08
C ALA A 45 -9.26 -5.35 3.55
N THR A 46 -9.01 -4.47 2.59
CA THR A 46 -10.04 -3.75 1.84
C THR A 46 -9.96 -4.11 0.36
N ARG A 47 -11.05 -3.85 -0.37
CA ARG A 47 -11.11 -4.01 -1.82
C ARG A 47 -11.32 -2.64 -2.46
N VAL A 48 -10.44 -2.28 -3.38
CA VAL A 48 -10.68 -1.14 -4.27
C VAL A 48 -11.85 -1.50 -5.18
N THR A 49 -12.95 -0.74 -5.07
CA THR A 49 -14.10 -0.85 -5.97
C THR A 49 -13.93 0.10 -7.15
N LYS A 50 -14.74 -0.09 -8.20
CA LYS A 50 -14.79 0.84 -9.34
C LYS A 50 -15.08 2.26 -8.87
N ASP A 51 -16.14 2.44 -8.10
CA ASP A 51 -16.55 3.75 -7.58
C ASP A 51 -15.44 4.39 -6.72
N GLY A 52 -14.75 3.61 -5.89
CA GLY A 52 -13.62 4.11 -5.08
C GLY A 52 -12.42 4.52 -5.93
N ALA A 53 -12.17 3.85 -7.05
CA ALA A 53 -11.12 4.23 -8.00
C ALA A 53 -11.50 5.47 -8.82
N GLU A 54 -12.78 5.67 -9.11
CA GLU A 54 -13.30 6.84 -9.83
C GLU A 54 -13.39 8.10 -8.94
N ALA A 55 -13.51 7.93 -7.62
CA ALA A 55 -13.55 9.03 -6.65
C ALA A 55 -12.20 9.74 -6.44
N LEU A 56 -11.15 9.37 -7.19
CA LEU A 56 -9.87 10.06 -7.13
C LEU A 56 -10.04 11.51 -7.63
N PRO A 57 -9.44 12.50 -6.96
CA PRO A 57 -9.45 13.87 -7.46
C PRO A 57 -8.75 13.91 -8.83
N GLU A 58 -9.24 14.76 -9.74
CA GLU A 58 -8.52 15.01 -10.98
C GLU A 58 -7.11 15.51 -10.63
N ARG A 59 -6.09 14.74 -11.03
CA ARG A 59 -4.72 15.24 -10.94
C ARG A 59 -4.61 16.37 -11.94
N THR A 60 -4.54 17.61 -11.46
CA THR A 60 -3.98 18.71 -12.27
C THR A 60 -2.65 18.22 -12.81
N PRO A 61 -2.41 18.25 -14.13
CA PRO A 61 -1.11 17.87 -14.67
C PRO A 61 -0.05 18.70 -13.98
N ALA A 62 0.86 18.05 -13.26
CA ALA A 62 2.05 18.71 -12.75
C ALA A 62 2.79 19.27 -13.97
N ALA A 63 3.19 20.55 -13.92
CA ALA A 63 4.07 21.14 -14.92
C ALA A 63 5.26 20.19 -15.16
N PRO A 64 5.72 20.02 -16.41
CA PRO A 64 6.75 19.04 -16.74
C PRO A 64 7.94 19.23 -15.80
N ALA A 65 8.29 18.16 -15.08
CA ALA A 65 9.45 18.15 -14.20
C ALA A 65 10.66 18.66 -14.99
N ALA A 66 11.24 19.78 -14.55
CA ALA A 66 12.44 20.32 -15.15
C ALA A 66 13.48 19.19 -15.21
N GLY A 67 13.93 18.89 -16.43
CA GLY A 67 14.80 17.76 -16.70
C GLY A 67 16.03 17.79 -15.81
N ASN A 68 16.34 16.65 -15.19
CA ASN A 68 17.65 16.42 -14.64
C ASN A 68 18.61 16.26 -15.83
N SER A 69 19.33 17.34 -16.13
CA SER A 69 20.51 17.28 -16.99
C SER A 69 21.56 16.34 -16.35
N PRO A 70 22.31 15.59 -17.17
CA PRO A 70 23.26 14.57 -16.70
C PRO A 70 24.38 15.15 -15.83
#